data_AF-A0A7R8CNB8-F1
#
_entry.id   AF-A0A7R8CNB8-F1
#
_cell.length_a   1.000
_cell.length_b   1.000
_cell.length_c   1.000
_cell.angle_alpha   90.00
_cell.angle_beta   90.00
_cell.angle_gamma   90.00
#
_symmetry.space_group_name_H-M   'P 1'
#
loop_
_entity.id
_entity.type
_entity.pdbx_description
1 polymer ?
#
loop_
_entity_poly.entity_id
_entity_poly.type
_entity_poly.pdbx_seq_one_letter_code
_entity_poly.pdbx_strand_id
1 'polypeptide(L)'
;MRYHKAHLTRRLILDTSADSEKEENMVEWLREVGMPADYINKLSRMFQDIKVSGDLNSQFKEQLSLQPSKQNLADSVSIKILNMGAWARSSERVPVSLPRELEDYIPEVEEFYKTTHSGRKLQWYHHMSNGTITLNSDIGKYDLDVTTFQMAVLFCWENRRKDQISFENLKLATQLPDTELRKTLWSLVSFPKMKRQVLLYSPLVSKASEFTQGTHFWINHEFGILKNGKVQKRGKINLIGRLQLSTEKSREKKKTRESFNFVF
;
A
#
# COMPACT_ATOMS: atom_id res chain seq x y z
N MET A 1 -18.39 3.86 15.07
CA MET A 1 -18.44 2.68 14.17
C MET A 1 -17.54 2.81 12.94
N ARG A 2 -17.68 3.86 12.11
CA ARG A 2 -16.93 4.02 10.85
C ARG A 2 -15.40 3.96 11.04
N TYR A 3 -14.86 4.70 12.00
CA TYR A 3 -13.41 4.75 12.24
C TYR A 3 -12.81 3.44 12.76
N HIS A 4 -13.50 2.72 13.66
CA HIS A 4 -13.00 1.45 14.20
C HIS A 4 -12.70 0.45 13.08
N LYS A 5 -13.69 0.17 12.21
CA LYS A 5 -13.48 -0.76 11.10
C LYS A 5 -12.40 -0.28 10.13
N ALA A 6 -12.23 1.03 9.91
CA ALA A 6 -11.16 1.56 9.05
C ALA A 6 -9.77 1.30 9.65
N HIS A 7 -9.61 1.53 10.96
CA HIS A 7 -8.39 1.21 11.68
C HIS A 7 -8.11 -0.29 11.70
N LEU A 8 -9.11 -1.13 11.96
CA LEU A 8 -8.96 -2.59 11.92
C LEU A 8 -8.56 -3.08 10.52
N THR A 9 -9.22 -2.58 9.47
CA THR A 9 -8.86 -2.89 8.07
C THR A 9 -7.39 -2.63 7.80
N ARG A 10 -6.89 -1.46 8.21
CA ARG A 10 -5.47 -1.10 8.07
C ARG A 10 -4.56 -2.06 8.84
N ARG A 11 -4.89 -2.36 10.11
CA ARG A 11 -4.03 -3.22 10.94
C ARG A 11 -3.94 -4.64 10.39
N LEU A 12 -5.05 -5.19 9.89
CA LEU A 12 -5.08 -6.52 9.29
C LEU A 12 -4.40 -6.60 7.92
N ILE A 13 -4.49 -5.55 7.08
CA ILE A 13 -3.80 -5.55 5.78
C ILE A 13 -2.30 -5.33 5.93
N LEU A 14 -1.89 -4.49 6.88
CA LEU A 14 -0.48 -4.18 7.14
C LEU A 14 0.18 -5.13 8.15
N ASP A 15 -0.57 -6.10 8.69
CA ASP A 15 -0.13 -7.00 9.77
C ASP A 15 0.48 -6.26 10.97
N THR A 16 -0.10 -5.12 11.35
CA THR A 16 0.40 -4.28 12.47
C THR A 16 -0.38 -4.47 13.77
N SER A 17 -1.10 -5.59 13.90
CA SER A 17 -1.84 -5.92 15.11
C SER A 17 -0.86 -6.33 16.22
N ALA A 18 -1.00 -5.76 17.41
CA ALA A 18 -0.10 -6.07 18.52
C ALA A 18 -0.34 -7.46 19.10
N ASP A 19 -1.60 -7.92 19.07
CA ASP A 19 -2.05 -9.17 19.66
C ASP A 19 -3.34 -9.60 18.92
N SER A 20 -3.27 -10.69 18.17
CA SER A 20 -4.38 -11.16 17.34
C SER A 20 -5.57 -11.65 18.17
N GLU A 21 -5.31 -12.25 19.34
CA GLU A 21 -6.36 -12.74 20.24
C GLU A 21 -7.16 -11.56 20.80
N LYS A 22 -6.48 -10.49 21.22
CA LYS A 22 -7.17 -9.26 21.67
C LYS A 22 -7.96 -8.57 20.57
N GLU A 23 -7.50 -8.65 19.32
CA GLU A 23 -8.27 -8.13 18.20
C GLU A 23 -9.56 -8.92 17.95
N GLU A 24 -9.52 -10.25 18.08
CA GLU A 24 -10.70 -11.10 17.98
C GLU A 24 -11.66 -10.86 19.17
N ASN A 25 -11.12 -10.79 20.40
CA ASN A 25 -11.91 -10.50 21.61
C ASN A 25 -12.62 -9.13 21.54
N MET A 26 -12.01 -8.12 20.90
CA MET A 26 -12.66 -6.84 20.67
C MET A 26 -13.96 -6.97 19.86
N VAL A 27 -14.04 -7.92 18.92
CA VAL A 27 -15.26 -8.16 18.15
C VAL A 27 -16.36 -8.75 19.04
N GLU A 28 -15.99 -9.63 19.96
CA GLU A 28 -16.90 -10.22 20.94
C GLU A 28 -17.41 -9.17 21.93
N TRP A 29 -16.53 -8.31 22.46
CA TRP A 29 -16.95 -7.19 23.32
C TRP A 29 -17.88 -6.22 22.58
N LEU A 30 -17.64 -5.95 21.30
CA LEU A 30 -18.55 -5.14 20.50
C LEU A 30 -19.93 -5.81 20.35
N ARG A 31 -19.99 -7.15 20.29
CA ARG A 31 -21.26 -7.90 20.29
C ARG A 31 -21.98 -7.75 21.63
N GLU A 32 -21.28 -7.89 22.74
CA GLU A 32 -21.83 -7.79 24.10
C GLU A 32 -22.45 -6.43 24.40
N VAL A 33 -21.81 -5.34 23.94
CA VAL A 33 -22.34 -3.97 24.13
C VAL A 33 -23.50 -3.63 23.18
N GLY A 34 -24.03 -4.60 22.43
CA GLY A 34 -25.24 -4.45 21.61
C GLY A 34 -25.03 -3.79 20.25
N MET A 35 -23.82 -3.85 19.67
CA MET A 35 -23.59 -3.32 18.33
C MET A 35 -24.38 -4.09 17.26
N PRO A 36 -24.75 -3.44 16.13
CA PRO A 36 -25.54 -4.09 15.09
C PRO A 36 -24.90 -5.39 14.57
N ALA A 37 -25.67 -6.47 14.51
CA ALA A 37 -25.19 -7.79 14.10
C ALA A 37 -24.50 -7.77 12.72
N ASP A 38 -25.05 -7.03 11.76
CA ASP A 38 -24.45 -6.86 10.43
C ASP A 38 -23.06 -6.25 10.45
N TYR A 39 -22.77 -5.39 11.42
CA TYR A 39 -21.45 -4.78 11.58
C TYR A 39 -20.48 -5.79 12.18
N ILE A 40 -20.89 -6.51 13.23
CA ILE A 40 -20.11 -7.57 13.88
C ILE A 40 -19.77 -8.68 12.90
N ASN A 41 -20.76 -9.19 12.16
CA ASN A 41 -20.58 -10.23 11.16
C ASN A 41 -19.55 -9.85 10.09
N LYS A 42 -19.52 -8.57 9.67
CA LYS A 42 -18.49 -8.07 8.76
C LYS A 42 -17.10 -8.08 9.40
N LEU A 43 -16.97 -7.70 10.67
CA LEU A 43 -15.68 -7.74 11.37
C LEU A 43 -15.19 -9.18 11.54
N SER A 44 -16.04 -10.09 12.04
CA SER A 44 -15.71 -11.52 12.15
C SER A 44 -15.30 -12.11 10.81
N ARG A 45 -16.00 -11.72 9.73
CA ARG A 45 -15.65 -12.15 8.37
C ARG A 45 -14.28 -11.63 7.92
N MET A 46 -13.88 -10.42 8.32
CA MET A 46 -12.53 -9.91 8.01
C MET A 46 -11.44 -10.81 8.61
N PHE A 47 -11.57 -11.25 9.86
CA PHE A 47 -10.58 -12.18 10.45
C PHE A 47 -10.54 -13.53 9.73
N GLN A 48 -11.70 -14.08 9.36
CA GLN A 48 -11.77 -15.30 8.57
C GLN A 48 -11.08 -15.14 7.21
N ASP A 49 -11.33 -14.02 6.52
CA ASP A 49 -10.71 -13.75 5.22
C ASP A 49 -9.18 -13.60 5.34
N ILE A 50 -8.64 -13.05 6.43
CA ILE A 50 -7.19 -13.01 6.67
C ILE A 50 -6.60 -14.41 6.80
N LYS A 51 -7.25 -15.31 7.56
CA LYS A 51 -6.79 -16.69 7.73
C LYS A 51 -6.79 -17.43 6.39
N VAL A 52 -7.92 -17.41 5.68
CA VAL A 52 -8.05 -18.03 4.34
C VAL A 52 -7.04 -17.44 3.36
N SER A 53 -6.80 -16.14 3.42
CA SER A 53 -5.81 -15.50 2.55
C SER A 53 -4.38 -15.91 2.87
N GLY A 54 -4.05 -16.22 4.13
CA GLY A 54 -2.75 -16.74 4.52
C GLY A 54 -2.49 -18.13 3.93
N ASP A 55 -3.50 -18.99 3.91
CA ASP A 55 -3.44 -20.31 3.30
C ASP A 55 -3.25 -20.20 1.77
N LEU A 56 -4.01 -19.32 1.12
CA LEU A 56 -3.87 -19.06 -0.32
C LEU A 56 -2.49 -18.52 -0.69
N ASN A 57 -1.95 -17.61 0.12
CA ASN A 57 -0.60 -17.07 -0.08
C ASN A 57 0.47 -18.17 0.04
N SER A 58 0.33 -19.07 1.01
CA SER A 58 1.26 -20.20 1.18
C SER A 58 1.22 -21.15 -0.03
N GLN A 59 0.02 -21.49 -0.50
CA GLN A 59 -0.17 -22.32 -1.70
C GLN A 59 0.41 -21.66 -2.96
N PHE A 60 0.20 -20.34 -3.12
CA PHE A 60 0.78 -19.59 -4.23
C PHE A 60 2.30 -19.62 -4.22
N LYS A 61 2.92 -19.41 -3.05
CA LYS A 61 4.38 -19.47 -2.89
C LYS A 61 4.94 -20.86 -3.17
N GLU A 62 4.26 -21.90 -2.71
CA GLU A 62 4.63 -23.29 -3.00
C GLU A 62 4.60 -23.56 -4.51
N GLN A 63 3.52 -23.18 -5.20
CA GLN A 63 3.41 -23.34 -6.65
C GLN A 63 4.49 -22.58 -7.43
N LEU A 64 4.86 -21.37 -6.99
CA LEU A 64 5.95 -20.60 -7.59
C LEU A 64 7.32 -21.25 -7.34
N SER A 65 7.53 -21.84 -6.16
CA SER A 65 8.80 -22.50 -5.82
C SER A 65 9.09 -23.75 -6.65
N LEU A 66 8.05 -24.38 -7.20
CA LEU A 66 8.20 -25.50 -8.14
C LEU A 66 8.77 -25.05 -9.50
N GLN A 67 8.81 -23.74 -9.78
CA GLN A 67 9.39 -23.18 -11.00
C GLN A 67 10.76 -22.55 -10.67
N PRO A 68 11.89 -23.17 -11.08
CA PRO A 68 13.24 -22.70 -10.71
C PRO A 68 13.53 -21.25 -11.13
N SER A 69 12.92 -20.78 -12.23
CA SER A 69 13.06 -19.40 -12.71
C SER A 69 12.35 -18.37 -11.82
N LYS A 70 11.42 -18.81 -10.95
CA LYS A 70 10.57 -17.97 -10.10
C LYS A 70 10.80 -18.19 -8.60
N GLN A 71 11.86 -18.89 -8.18
CA GLN A 71 12.13 -19.14 -6.76
C GLN A 71 12.35 -17.84 -5.96
N ASN A 72 13.18 -16.92 -6.47
CA ASN A 72 13.41 -15.61 -5.83
C ASN A 72 12.14 -14.73 -5.80
N LEU A 73 11.19 -15.04 -6.68
CA LEU A 73 9.89 -14.37 -6.83
C LEU A 73 8.94 -14.75 -5.70
N ALA A 74 8.90 -16.04 -5.34
CA ALA A 74 8.03 -16.58 -4.30
C ALA A 74 8.31 -15.97 -2.90
N ASP A 75 9.58 -15.68 -2.62
CA ASP A 75 9.98 -15.16 -1.31
C ASP A 75 9.74 -13.66 -1.16
N SER A 76 9.76 -12.90 -2.27
CA SER A 76 9.69 -11.44 -2.27
C SER A 76 8.26 -10.88 -2.34
N VAL A 77 7.28 -11.69 -2.73
CA VAL A 77 5.87 -11.26 -2.85
C VAL A 77 4.98 -11.97 -1.84
N SER A 78 3.95 -11.25 -1.40
CA SER A 78 2.90 -11.75 -0.53
C SER A 78 1.57 -11.20 -1.04
N ILE A 79 0.59 -12.07 -1.22
CA ILE A 79 -0.74 -11.69 -1.71
C ILE A 79 -1.75 -11.74 -0.57
N LYS A 80 -2.67 -10.77 -0.55
CA LYS A 80 -3.87 -10.88 0.29
C LYS A 80 -5.14 -10.85 -0.56
N ILE A 81 -5.89 -11.95 -0.59
CA ILE A 81 -7.14 -12.07 -1.34
C ILE A 81 -8.34 -12.01 -0.40
N LEU A 82 -9.10 -10.90 -0.43
CA LEU A 82 -10.14 -10.59 0.56
C LEU A 82 -11.50 -10.34 -0.09
N ASN A 83 -12.59 -10.65 0.61
CA ASN A 83 -13.95 -10.52 0.08
C ASN A 83 -14.42 -9.05 0.06
N MET A 84 -14.89 -8.55 -1.10
CA MET A 84 -15.41 -7.19 -1.23
C MET A 84 -16.54 -6.87 -0.23
N GLY A 85 -17.44 -7.81 0.06
CA GLY A 85 -18.60 -7.58 0.92
C GLY A 85 -18.25 -7.21 2.37
N ALA A 86 -17.16 -7.77 2.91
CA ALA A 86 -16.71 -7.52 4.28
C ALA A 86 -15.73 -6.35 4.35
N TRP A 87 -14.86 -6.19 3.35
CA TRP A 87 -13.74 -5.25 3.37
C TRP A 87 -14.04 -3.91 2.71
N ALA A 88 -14.75 -3.93 1.57
CA ALA A 88 -14.94 -2.73 0.77
C ALA A 88 -15.72 -1.67 1.55
N ARG A 89 -15.18 -0.47 1.51
CA ARG A 89 -16.01 0.74 1.45
C ARG A 89 -15.94 1.21 0.01
N SER A 90 -16.96 1.94 -0.44
CA SER A 90 -17.02 2.50 -1.79
C SER A 90 -15.79 3.40 -2.06
N SER A 91 -14.69 2.80 -2.51
CA SER A 91 -13.55 3.51 -3.06
C SER A 91 -13.59 3.34 -4.57
N GLU A 92 -13.54 4.48 -5.23
CA GLU A 92 -13.34 4.56 -6.67
C GLU A 92 -11.99 3.91 -7.01
N ARG A 93 -11.92 3.20 -8.14
CA ARG A 93 -10.66 2.63 -8.60
C ARG A 93 -9.70 3.79 -8.85
N VAL A 94 -8.59 3.81 -8.11
CA VAL A 94 -7.54 4.79 -8.32
C VAL A 94 -6.59 4.21 -9.37
N PRO A 95 -6.50 4.81 -10.58
CA PRO A 95 -5.54 4.36 -11.57
C PRO A 95 -4.12 4.62 -11.07
N VAL A 96 -3.22 3.68 -11.37
CA VAL A 96 -1.78 3.81 -11.11
C VAL A 96 -1.03 2.95 -12.12
N SER A 97 0.06 3.48 -12.67
CA SER A 97 1.03 2.69 -13.43
C SER A 97 1.98 2.03 -12.43
N LEU A 98 2.04 0.70 -12.45
CA LEU A 98 2.95 -0.04 -11.59
C LEU A 98 4.36 -0.09 -12.20
N PRO A 99 5.41 -0.22 -11.36
CA PRO A 99 6.71 -0.68 -11.84
C PRO A 99 6.57 -2.02 -12.56
N ARG A 100 7.39 -2.23 -13.59
CA ARG A 100 7.37 -3.43 -14.42
C ARG A 100 7.51 -4.69 -13.59
N GLU A 101 8.36 -4.64 -12.57
CA GLU A 101 8.57 -5.73 -11.63
C GLU A 101 7.24 -6.18 -11.07
N LEU A 102 6.39 -5.27 -10.58
CA LEU A 102 5.09 -5.59 -9.99
C LEU A 102 4.03 -6.01 -11.02
N GLU A 103 4.09 -5.47 -12.23
CA GLU A 103 3.13 -5.75 -13.30
C GLU A 103 3.21 -7.20 -13.77
N ASP A 104 4.42 -7.78 -13.82
CA ASP A 104 4.65 -9.16 -14.21
C ASP A 104 3.98 -10.19 -13.25
N TYR A 105 3.70 -9.82 -11.99
CA TYR A 105 3.04 -10.71 -11.02
C TYR A 105 1.52 -10.76 -11.15
N ILE A 106 0.90 -9.72 -11.70
CA ILE A 106 -0.55 -9.64 -11.83
C ILE A 106 -1.13 -10.87 -12.56
N PRO A 107 -0.66 -11.24 -13.77
CA PRO A 107 -1.21 -12.39 -14.49
C PRO A 107 -0.99 -13.71 -13.75
N GLU A 108 0.14 -13.87 -13.07
CA GLU A 108 0.48 -15.09 -12.31
C GLU A 108 -0.50 -15.33 -11.15
N VAL A 109 -0.84 -14.27 -10.41
CA VAL A 109 -1.82 -14.34 -9.32
C VAL A 109 -3.23 -14.58 -9.87
N GLU A 110 -3.58 -13.94 -10.99
CA GLU A 110 -4.88 -14.15 -11.63
C GLU A 110 -5.06 -15.58 -12.15
N GLU A 111 -4.02 -16.16 -12.75
CA GLU A 111 -4.03 -17.55 -13.21
C GLU A 111 -4.16 -18.53 -12.03
N PHE A 112 -3.32 -18.38 -11.01
CA PHE A 112 -3.40 -19.16 -9.77
C PHE A 112 -4.80 -19.10 -9.13
N TYR A 113 -5.39 -17.91 -9.09
CA TYR A 113 -6.70 -17.76 -8.48
C TYR A 113 -7.81 -18.40 -9.32
N LYS A 114 -7.70 -18.30 -10.66
CA LYS A 114 -8.67 -18.86 -11.61
C LYS A 114 -8.70 -20.39 -11.59
N THR A 115 -7.55 -21.05 -11.42
CA THR A 115 -7.48 -22.52 -11.32
C THR A 115 -8.15 -23.03 -10.04
N THR A 116 -8.01 -22.30 -8.94
CA THR A 116 -8.53 -22.69 -7.62
C THR A 116 -9.99 -22.25 -7.42
N HIS A 117 -10.41 -21.14 -8.03
CA HIS A 117 -11.73 -20.52 -7.83
C HIS A 117 -12.38 -20.14 -9.17
N SER A 118 -13.14 -21.06 -9.76
CA SER A 118 -13.92 -20.79 -10.96
C SER A 118 -15.07 -19.80 -10.70
N GLY A 119 -15.35 -18.94 -11.69
CA GLY A 119 -16.45 -17.98 -11.63
C GLY A 119 -16.22 -16.74 -10.75
N ARG A 120 -15.00 -16.52 -10.24
CA ARG A 120 -14.64 -15.31 -9.48
C ARG A 120 -13.69 -14.42 -10.28
N LYS A 121 -13.82 -13.10 -10.11
CA LYS A 121 -12.93 -12.10 -10.70
C LYS A 121 -12.22 -11.33 -9.60
N LEU A 122 -10.91 -11.15 -9.79
CA LEU A 122 -10.07 -10.33 -8.92
C LEU A 122 -10.16 -8.86 -9.30
N GLN A 123 -10.09 -7.99 -8.30
CA GLN A 123 -9.94 -6.56 -8.48
C GLN A 123 -8.79 -6.05 -7.62
N TRP A 124 -7.81 -5.41 -8.26
CA TRP A 124 -6.59 -4.96 -7.58
C TRP A 124 -6.81 -3.68 -6.77
N TYR A 125 -6.34 -3.68 -5.52
CA TYR A 125 -6.51 -2.59 -4.55
C TYR A 125 -5.16 -1.94 -4.21
N HIS A 126 -4.46 -1.43 -5.23
CA HIS A 126 -3.10 -0.86 -5.09
C HIS A 126 -2.96 0.24 -4.04
N HIS A 127 -4.02 0.99 -3.72
CA HIS A 127 -4.00 2.01 -2.67
C HIS A 127 -3.79 1.44 -1.26
N MET A 128 -4.05 0.15 -1.05
CA MET A 128 -3.87 -0.56 0.22
C MET A 128 -2.68 -1.54 0.17
N SER A 129 -2.17 -1.81 -1.03
CA SER A 129 -0.91 -2.54 -1.25
C SER A 129 0.29 -1.71 -0.77
N ASN A 130 1.34 -2.43 -0.38
CA ASN A 130 2.58 -1.86 0.14
C ASN A 130 3.75 -2.84 -0.07
N GLY A 131 4.97 -2.36 0.09
CA GLY A 131 6.16 -3.20 0.02
C GLY A 131 7.39 -2.49 0.56
N THR A 132 8.50 -3.22 0.66
CA THR A 132 9.80 -2.69 1.06
C THR A 132 10.66 -2.49 -0.19
N ILE A 133 11.23 -1.29 -0.36
CA ILE A 133 12.20 -0.99 -1.42
C ILE A 133 13.53 -0.54 -0.81
N THR A 134 14.64 -0.81 -1.49
CA THR A 134 15.95 -0.35 -1.04
C THR A 134 16.36 0.93 -1.77
N LEU A 135 16.43 2.04 -1.03
CA LEU A 135 16.99 3.30 -1.51
C LEU A 135 18.52 3.28 -1.36
N ASN A 136 19.23 3.49 -2.47
CA ASN A 136 20.66 3.73 -2.47
C ASN A 136 20.93 5.25 -2.54
N SER A 137 21.53 5.78 -1.48
CA SER A 137 22.00 7.17 -1.40
C SER A 137 23.53 7.21 -1.39
N ASP A 138 24.12 8.41 -1.47
CA ASP A 138 25.57 8.58 -1.35
C ASP A 138 26.06 8.33 0.09
N ILE A 139 25.16 8.34 1.07
CA ILE A 139 25.45 8.08 2.49
C ILE A 139 25.40 6.59 2.83
N GLY A 140 24.53 5.83 2.18
CA GLY A 140 24.20 4.47 2.58
C GLY A 140 23.00 3.86 1.88
N LYS A 141 22.62 2.65 2.32
CA LYS A 141 21.50 1.87 1.78
C LYS A 141 20.40 1.73 2.82
N TYR A 142 19.17 2.04 2.46
CA TYR A 142 18.05 2.06 3.40
C TYR A 142 16.84 1.32 2.86
N ASP A 143 16.20 0.55 3.72
CA ASP A 143 14.96 -0.14 3.39
C ASP A 143 13.78 0.74 3.76
N LEU A 144 12.92 1.04 2.79
CA LEU A 144 11.77 1.90 2.93
C LEU A 144 10.50 1.05 2.79
N ASP A 145 9.71 0.93 3.85
CA ASP A 145 8.34 0.40 3.72
C ASP A 145 7.47 1.52 3.15
N VAL A 146 6.94 1.30 1.96
CA VAL A 146 6.20 2.30 1.17
C VAL A 146 4.88 1.71 0.67
N THR A 147 3.90 2.59 0.47
CA THR A 147 2.69 2.23 -0.29
C THR A 147 3.03 2.03 -1.77
N THR A 148 2.20 1.30 -2.50
CA THR A 148 2.39 1.13 -3.95
C THR A 148 2.38 2.47 -4.71
N PHE A 149 1.64 3.49 -4.23
CA PHE A 149 1.68 4.83 -4.83
C PHE A 149 3.03 5.52 -4.63
N GLN A 150 3.59 5.45 -3.42
CA GLN A 150 4.94 5.94 -3.14
C GLN A 150 5.98 5.17 -3.97
N MET A 151 5.80 3.86 -4.13
CA MET A 151 6.65 3.03 -4.98
C MET A 151 6.62 3.48 -6.44
N ALA A 152 5.43 3.62 -7.04
CA ALA A 152 5.27 4.12 -8.41
C ALA A 152 5.95 5.48 -8.62
N VAL A 153 5.84 6.39 -7.66
CA VAL A 153 6.54 7.68 -7.69
C VAL A 153 8.06 7.49 -7.63
N LEU A 154 8.58 6.72 -6.68
CA LEU A 154 10.03 6.56 -6.50
C LEU A 154 10.71 5.83 -7.68
N PHE A 155 10.02 4.88 -8.31
CA PHE A 155 10.51 4.18 -9.50
C PHE A 155 10.63 5.09 -10.74
N CYS A 156 10.03 6.29 -10.73
CA CYS A 156 10.25 7.27 -11.80
C CYS A 156 11.73 7.70 -11.92
N TRP A 157 12.56 7.49 -10.90
CA TRP A 157 14.00 7.80 -10.88
C TRP A 157 14.92 6.60 -11.11
N GLU A 158 14.40 5.39 -11.31
CA GLU A 158 15.20 4.17 -11.38
C GLU A 158 16.35 4.26 -12.40
N ASN A 159 16.03 4.70 -13.62
CA ASN A 159 16.96 4.85 -14.73
C ASN A 159 17.52 6.28 -14.90
N ARG A 160 17.19 7.20 -13.97
CA ARG A 160 17.55 8.62 -14.05
C ARG A 160 17.72 9.24 -12.65
N ARG A 161 18.58 8.63 -11.85
CA ARG A 161 18.69 8.90 -10.40
C ARG A 161 19.01 10.36 -10.04
N LYS A 162 19.67 11.11 -10.92
CA LYS A 162 20.08 12.51 -10.67
C LYS A 162 19.13 13.55 -11.27
N ASP A 163 18.12 13.13 -12.00
CA ASP A 163 17.22 14.04 -12.70
C ASP A 163 16.20 14.67 -11.74
N GLN A 164 15.78 15.88 -12.10
CA GLN A 164 14.61 16.51 -11.49
C GLN A 164 13.40 16.26 -12.38
N ILE A 165 12.29 15.82 -11.77
CA ILE A 165 11.06 15.50 -12.49
C ILE A 165 9.96 16.45 -12.01
N SER A 166 9.30 17.11 -12.95
CA SER A 166 8.17 17.99 -12.65
C SER A 166 6.94 17.22 -12.14
N PHE A 167 6.07 17.90 -11.40
CA PHE A 167 4.80 17.35 -10.95
C PHE A 167 3.97 16.81 -12.11
N GLU A 168 3.94 17.55 -13.23
CA GLU A 168 3.25 17.13 -14.45
C GLU A 168 3.81 15.83 -15.03
N ASN A 169 5.13 15.71 -15.14
CA ASN A 169 5.77 14.50 -15.64
C ASN A 169 5.57 13.31 -14.71
N LEU A 170 5.58 13.52 -13.38
CA LEU A 170 5.25 12.48 -12.41
C LEU A 170 3.79 12.04 -12.52
N LYS A 171 2.87 12.96 -12.80
CA LYS A 171 1.46 12.64 -13.02
C LYS A 171 1.26 11.78 -14.26
N LEU A 172 1.93 12.12 -15.36
CA LEU A 172 1.88 11.33 -16.60
C LEU A 172 2.49 9.94 -16.40
N ALA A 173 3.66 9.85 -15.75
CA ALA A 173 4.36 8.59 -15.54
C ALA A 173 3.62 7.65 -14.58
N THR A 174 3.06 8.18 -13.49
CA THR A 174 2.39 7.35 -12.48
C THR A 174 0.90 7.13 -12.74
N GLN A 175 0.28 7.93 -13.62
CA GLN A 175 -1.17 7.94 -13.87
C GLN A 175 -2.03 8.20 -12.61
N LEU A 176 -1.41 8.66 -11.51
CA LEU A 176 -2.12 8.94 -10.28
C LEU A 176 -3.00 10.19 -10.43
N PRO A 177 -4.23 10.19 -9.89
CA PRO A 177 -5.04 11.38 -9.79
C PRO A 177 -4.32 12.48 -9.01
N ASP A 178 -4.57 13.73 -9.40
CA ASP A 178 -3.90 14.91 -8.85
C ASP A 178 -3.90 14.94 -7.32
N THR A 179 -5.05 14.62 -6.73
CA THR A 179 -5.26 14.59 -5.28
C THR A 179 -4.41 13.53 -4.58
N GLU A 180 -4.28 12.34 -5.17
CA GLU A 180 -3.52 11.23 -4.59
C GLU A 180 -2.01 11.41 -4.82
N LEU A 181 -1.61 11.93 -5.99
CA LEU A 181 -0.22 12.25 -6.29
C LEU A 181 0.32 13.31 -5.32
N ARG A 182 -0.43 14.38 -5.05
CA ARG A 182 -0.04 15.42 -4.08
C ARG A 182 0.18 14.87 -2.68
N LYS A 183 -0.75 14.05 -2.18
CA LYS A 183 -0.61 13.40 -0.86
C LYS A 183 0.60 12.48 -0.82
N THR A 184 0.79 11.69 -1.89
CA THR A 184 1.92 10.78 -2.04
C THR A 184 3.25 11.54 -2.03
N LEU A 185 3.40 12.57 -2.85
CA LEU A 185 4.61 13.40 -2.88
C LEU A 185 4.85 14.10 -1.55
N TRP A 186 3.81 14.67 -0.94
CA TRP A 186 3.92 15.31 0.37
C TRP A 186 4.46 14.35 1.44
N SER A 187 4.04 13.10 1.42
CA SER A 187 4.55 12.09 2.34
C SER A 187 6.02 11.73 2.13
N LEU A 188 6.59 12.00 0.95
CA LEU A 188 7.99 11.72 0.63
C LEU A 188 8.91 12.92 0.84
N VAL A 189 8.37 14.14 0.74
CA VAL A 189 9.11 15.41 0.96
C VAL A 189 8.89 16.02 2.34
N SER A 190 7.87 15.59 3.09
CA SER A 190 7.47 16.15 4.37
C SER A 190 6.91 15.07 5.31
N PHE A 191 7.62 13.95 5.41
CA PHE A 191 7.27 12.89 6.35
C PHE A 191 7.45 13.37 7.79
N PRO A 192 6.43 13.23 8.66
CA PRO A 192 6.51 13.69 10.03
C PRO A 192 7.66 13.04 10.81
N LYS A 193 8.30 13.82 11.68
CA LYS A 193 9.40 13.38 12.58
C LYS A 193 10.68 12.92 11.86
N MET A 194 10.76 13.02 10.53
CA MET A 194 12.00 12.78 9.79
C MET A 194 12.81 14.07 9.62
N LYS A 195 14.09 14.01 9.98
CA LYS A 195 15.02 15.13 9.82
C LYS A 195 15.50 15.30 8.38
N ARG A 196 15.63 14.20 7.64
CA ARG A 196 16.01 14.17 6.22
C ARG A 196 14.91 13.46 5.46
N GLN A 197 14.44 14.10 4.40
CA GLN A 197 13.32 13.62 3.58
C GLN A 197 13.86 12.80 2.41
N VAL A 198 13.05 11.87 1.89
CA VAL A 198 13.46 10.99 0.78
C VAL A 198 13.55 11.76 -0.53
N LEU A 199 12.58 12.65 -0.75
CA LEU A 199 12.56 13.56 -1.89
C LEU A 199 12.80 15.00 -1.42
N LEU A 200 13.44 15.76 -2.30
CA LEU A 200 13.54 17.22 -2.23
C LEU A 200 12.71 17.81 -3.36
N TYR A 201 12.36 19.09 -3.25
CA TYR A 201 11.52 19.75 -4.25
C TYR A 201 11.73 21.26 -4.29
N SER A 202 11.35 21.88 -5.41
CA SER A 202 11.35 23.33 -5.63
C SER A 202 10.22 23.74 -6.58
N PRO A 203 9.52 24.87 -6.35
CA PRO A 203 9.66 25.78 -5.22
C PRO A 203 9.11 25.20 -3.90
N LEU A 204 9.61 25.70 -2.77
CA LEU A 204 9.16 25.28 -1.43
C LEU A 204 7.72 25.75 -1.17
N VAL A 205 6.91 24.88 -0.59
CA VAL A 205 5.50 25.16 -0.26
C VAL A 205 5.15 24.63 1.13
N SER A 206 4.06 25.13 1.71
CA SER A 206 3.66 24.77 3.07
C SER A 206 2.71 23.57 3.11
N LYS A 207 2.04 23.26 1.99
CA LYS A 207 1.01 22.22 1.89
C LYS A 207 1.06 21.51 0.54
N ALA A 208 0.63 20.24 0.53
CA ALA A 208 0.51 19.42 -0.68
C ALA A 208 -0.36 20.04 -1.80
N SER A 209 -1.39 20.81 -1.41
CA SER A 209 -2.29 21.50 -2.34
C SER A 209 -1.62 22.63 -3.13
N GLU A 210 -0.46 23.11 -2.66
CA GLU A 210 0.25 24.25 -3.24
C GLU A 210 1.27 23.84 -4.32
N PHE A 211 1.51 22.53 -4.53
CA PHE A 211 2.33 22.10 -5.66
C PHE A 211 1.72 22.57 -6.99
N THR A 212 2.56 22.98 -7.93
CA THR A 212 2.13 23.37 -9.27
C THR A 212 2.65 22.37 -10.28
N GLN A 213 2.17 22.43 -11.52
CA GLN A 213 2.69 21.59 -12.61
C GLN A 213 4.21 21.75 -12.78
N GLY A 214 4.73 22.96 -12.56
CA GLY A 214 6.15 23.30 -12.60
C GLY A 214 6.94 23.02 -11.31
N THR A 215 6.34 22.43 -10.27
CA THR A 215 7.11 21.99 -9.10
C THR A 215 7.97 20.79 -9.48
N HIS A 216 9.27 20.89 -9.28
CA HIS A 216 10.25 19.84 -9.57
C HIS A 216 10.60 19.07 -8.29
N PHE A 217 10.77 17.75 -8.42
CA PHE A 217 11.14 16.84 -7.35
C PHE A 217 12.40 16.06 -7.74
N TRP A 218 13.20 15.64 -6.76
CA TRP A 218 14.37 14.79 -6.98
C TRP A 218 14.72 13.96 -5.74
N ILE A 219 15.45 12.86 -5.96
CA ILE A 219 15.95 12.00 -4.88
C ILE A 219 16.98 12.77 -4.03
N ASN A 220 16.81 12.71 -2.71
CA ASN A 220 17.81 13.23 -1.78
C ASN A 220 18.99 12.26 -1.68
N HIS A 221 20.06 12.52 -2.45
CA HIS A 221 21.27 11.67 -2.40
C HIS A 221 22.03 11.78 -1.07
N GLU A 222 21.78 12.82 -0.27
CA GLU A 222 22.29 12.97 1.09
C GLU A 222 21.36 12.36 2.15
N PHE A 223 20.34 11.60 1.73
CA PHE A 223 19.43 10.94 2.66
C PHE A 223 20.19 10.03 3.62
N GLY A 224 19.88 10.15 4.91
CA GLY A 224 20.44 9.27 5.91
C GLY A 224 19.65 9.28 7.21
N ILE A 225 19.58 8.10 7.82
CA ILE A 225 18.85 7.91 9.08
C ILE A 225 19.70 8.47 10.21
N LEU A 226 19.16 9.39 10.98
CA LEU A 226 19.82 9.93 12.17
C LEU A 226 19.36 9.16 13.41
N LYS A 227 20.29 8.45 14.06
CA LYS A 227 20.08 7.83 15.37
C LYS A 227 21.00 8.50 16.37
N ASN A 228 20.45 9.10 17.42
CA ASN A 228 21.19 9.85 18.44
C ASN A 228 22.15 10.90 17.86
N GLY A 229 21.70 11.63 16.83
CA GLY A 229 22.50 12.66 16.14
C GLY A 229 23.55 12.12 15.17
N LYS A 230 23.78 10.81 15.10
CA LYS A 230 24.74 10.19 14.19
C LYS A 230 24.03 9.60 12.96
N VAL A 231 24.58 9.89 11.79
CA VAL A 231 24.08 9.35 10.51
C VAL A 231 24.43 7.86 10.43
N GLN A 232 23.43 7.04 10.15
CA GLN A 232 23.58 5.60 9.96
C GLN A 232 23.73 5.29 8.48
N LYS A 233 24.64 4.37 8.11
CA LYS A 233 24.83 3.92 6.71
C LYS A 233 23.78 2.90 6.26
N ARG A 234 23.03 2.33 7.20
CA ARG A 234 21.95 1.37 6.97
C ARG A 234 20.80 1.60 7.94
N GLY A 235 19.63 1.16 7.55
CA GLY A 235 18.48 1.05 8.43
C GLY A 235 17.18 0.95 7.66
N LYS A 236 16.09 0.73 8.40
CA LYS A 236 14.75 0.55 7.86
C LYS A 236 13.82 1.65 8.36
N ILE A 237 13.00 2.23 7.49
CA ILE A 237 11.99 3.24 7.83
C ILE A 237 10.65 2.86 7.23
N ASN A 238 9.59 3.03 8.00
CA ASN A 238 8.23 2.91 7.51
C ASN A 238 7.63 4.27 7.13
N LEU A 239 7.32 4.44 5.84
CA LEU A 239 6.77 5.65 5.23
C LEU A 239 5.26 5.51 4.90
N ILE A 240 4.60 4.41 5.25
CA ILE A 240 3.20 4.12 4.92
C ILE A 240 2.20 4.98 5.74
N GLY A 241 2.64 5.51 6.90
CA GLY A 241 1.79 6.11 7.95
C GLY A 241 0.58 6.90 7.42
N ARG A 242 -0.64 6.68 7.90
CA ARG A 242 -1.93 7.35 7.53
C ARG A 242 -2.34 7.59 6.06
N LEU A 243 -1.50 7.48 5.02
CA LEU A 243 -1.88 7.72 3.62
C LEU A 243 -3.12 6.93 3.20
N GLN A 244 -3.12 5.63 3.51
CA GLN A 244 -4.21 4.70 3.22
C GLN A 244 -5.52 5.00 3.99
N LEU A 245 -5.48 5.83 5.04
CA LEU A 245 -6.68 6.28 5.77
C LEU A 245 -7.27 7.58 5.18
N SER A 246 -6.53 8.27 4.29
CA SER A 246 -6.91 9.60 3.78
C SER A 246 -7.82 9.57 2.54
N THR A 247 -8.05 8.39 1.97
CA THR A 247 -9.02 8.16 0.87
C THR A 247 -10.47 8.23 1.35
N GLU A 248 -10.71 8.53 2.64
CA GLU A 248 -12.03 8.56 3.28
C GLU A 248 -13.01 9.64 2.81
N LYS A 249 -12.64 10.53 1.87
CA LYS A 249 -13.53 11.59 1.36
C LYS A 249 -14.03 11.32 -0.07
N SER A 250 -15.05 10.48 -0.23
CA SER A 250 -16.05 10.62 -1.31
C SER A 250 -17.29 9.74 -1.12
N ARG A 251 -18.37 10.17 -1.77
CA ARG A 251 -19.81 9.98 -1.50
C ARG A 251 -20.35 8.55 -1.69
N GLU A 252 -21.41 8.24 -0.94
CA GLU A 252 -22.25 7.04 -1.16
C GLU A 252 -22.94 7.10 -2.53
N LYS A 253 -22.68 6.12 -3.42
CA LYS A 253 -23.58 5.78 -4.53
C LYS A 253 -23.69 4.26 -4.73
N LYS A 254 -24.83 3.89 -5.31
CA LYS A 254 -25.50 2.57 -5.35
C LYS A 254 -24.59 1.41 -5.80
N LYS A 255 -24.73 0.27 -5.10
CA LYS A 255 -24.08 -1.02 -5.36
C LYS A 255 -24.74 -1.75 -6.53
N THR A 256 -23.94 -2.20 -7.49
CA THR A 256 -24.28 -3.32 -8.37
C THR A 256 -23.78 -4.61 -7.72
N ARG A 257 -24.62 -5.66 -7.70
CA ARG A 257 -24.32 -6.97 -7.09
C ARG A 257 -23.50 -7.82 -8.06
N GLU A 258 -22.18 -7.77 -7.94
CA GLU A 258 -21.27 -8.79 -8.46
C GLU A 258 -20.28 -9.18 -7.33
N SER A 259 -19.99 -10.47 -7.21
CA SER A 259 -19.13 -11.02 -6.16
C SER A 259 -17.66 -10.86 -6.55
N PHE A 260 -17.04 -9.77 -6.12
CA PHE A 260 -15.62 -9.50 -6.34
C PHE A 260 -14.78 -9.84 -5.11
N ASN A 261 -13.56 -10.34 -5.35
CA ASN A 261 -12.51 -10.41 -4.34
C ASN A 261 -11.40 -9.43 -4.70
N PHE A 262 -10.75 -8.85 -3.70
CA PHE A 262 -9.65 -7.92 -3.90
C PHE A 262 -8.31 -8.55 -3.63
N VAL A 263 -7.32 -8.10 -4.38
CA VAL A 263 -5.92 -8.44 -4.14
C VAL A 263 -5.16 -7.20 -3.70
N PHE A 264 -4.43 -7.35 -2.61
CA PHE A 264 -3.40 -6.41 -2.15
C PHE A 264 -2.04 -6.92 -2.54
#